data_AF-A0A3S3UAA7-F1
#
_entry.id   AF-A0A3S3UAA7-F1
#
_cell.length_a   1.000
_cell.length_b   1.000
_cell.length_c   1.000
_cell.angle_alpha   90.00
_cell.angle_beta   90.00
_cell.angle_gamma   90.00
#
_symmetry.space_group_name_H-M   'P 1'
#
loop_
_entity.id
_entity.type
_entity.pdbx_description
1 polymer ?
#
loop_
_entity_poly.entity_id
_entity_poly.type
_entity_poly.pdbx_seq_one_letter_code
_entity_poly.pdbx_strand_id
1 'polypeptide(L)'
;MADQLGAGPHLDYHAFLEAVTAQAKEMAVKLTAKNKKFLRSDLALVDEAAEPVIRKIHKAIHKAGKGSKVKADPLHGLYERTVKGKKVVVEYEPDTNLRDSEQVPLLEEGGIAAFIEREVLPYTPGAWVDGLKTQIGYEISFTRHFYKPVPMRTLDQIKRISLPLKRKPKGCLKRLSGRRSDEGLSDV
;
A
#
# COMPACT_ATOMS: atom_id res chain seq x y z
N MET A 1 -13.69 16.06 -29.55
CA MET A 1 -13.18 14.85 -28.85
C MET A 1 -14.10 13.65 -28.99
N ALA A 2 -15.40 13.80 -28.73
CA ALA A 2 -16.38 12.71 -28.91
C ALA A 2 -16.35 12.10 -30.33
N ASP A 3 -16.13 12.93 -31.36
CA ASP A 3 -16.06 12.45 -32.76
C ASP A 3 -14.80 11.64 -33.09
N GLN A 4 -13.70 11.80 -32.34
CA GLN A 4 -12.42 11.13 -32.59
C GLN A 4 -12.19 9.90 -31.71
N LEU A 5 -12.66 9.93 -30.46
CA LEU A 5 -12.47 8.83 -29.51
C LEU A 5 -13.73 7.98 -29.31
N GLY A 6 -14.91 8.49 -29.66
CA GLY A 6 -16.20 7.87 -29.39
C GLY A 6 -16.74 8.21 -27.99
N ALA A 7 -17.91 7.66 -27.65
CA ALA A 7 -18.47 7.76 -26.31
C ALA A 7 -17.70 6.85 -25.33
N GLY A 8 -17.41 7.35 -24.12
CA GLY A 8 -16.57 6.67 -23.13
C GLY A 8 -17.22 5.46 -22.44
N PRO A 9 -16.47 4.76 -21.56
CA PRO A 9 -15.14 5.08 -21.05
C PRO A 9 -13.98 4.63 -21.96
N HIS A 10 -12.88 5.40 -21.96
CA HIS A 10 -11.64 5.03 -22.66
C HIS A 10 -10.63 4.45 -21.67
N LEU A 11 -10.11 3.26 -21.98
CA LEU A 11 -9.17 2.54 -21.13
C LEU A 11 -7.70 2.85 -21.41
N ASP A 12 -7.40 3.64 -22.45
CA ASP A 12 -6.03 4.04 -22.80
C ASP A 12 -5.85 5.55 -22.63
N TYR A 13 -5.12 5.92 -21.58
CA TYR A 13 -4.78 7.31 -21.28
C TYR A 13 -3.83 7.93 -22.32
N HIS A 14 -2.96 7.14 -22.97
CA HIS A 14 -2.07 7.66 -24.01
C HIS A 14 -2.83 8.00 -25.27
N ALA A 15 -3.76 7.15 -25.72
CA ALA A 15 -4.64 7.44 -26.84
C ALA A 15 -5.45 8.72 -26.60
N PHE A 16 -6.00 8.87 -25.39
CA PHE A 16 -6.68 10.10 -24.97
C PHE A 16 -5.76 11.32 -25.05
N LEU A 17 -4.55 11.24 -24.48
CA LEU A 17 -3.60 12.34 -24.54
C LEU A 17 -3.17 12.69 -25.97
N GLU A 18 -2.98 11.72 -26.85
CA GLU A 18 -2.66 11.97 -28.26
C GLU A 18 -3.78 12.75 -28.94
N ALA A 19 -5.05 12.34 -28.76
CA ALA A 19 -6.20 13.06 -29.29
C ALA A 19 -6.31 14.49 -28.71
N VAL A 20 -6.15 14.66 -27.39
CA VAL A 20 -6.18 15.97 -26.74
C VAL A 20 -5.08 16.89 -27.27
N THR A 21 -3.87 16.35 -27.46
CA THR A 21 -2.76 17.13 -28.01
C THR A 21 -2.93 17.45 -29.49
N ALA A 22 -3.60 16.60 -30.28
CA ALA A 22 -3.94 16.89 -31.66
C ALA A 22 -4.94 18.07 -31.74
N GLN A 23 -6.02 18.03 -30.96
CA GLN A 23 -7.01 19.12 -30.95
C GLN A 23 -6.44 20.43 -30.39
N ALA A 24 -5.60 20.37 -29.35
CA ALA A 24 -4.95 21.56 -28.83
C ALA A 24 -4.06 22.25 -29.88
N LYS A 25 -3.41 21.47 -30.77
CA LYS A 25 -2.64 22.03 -31.90
C LYS A 25 -3.54 22.72 -32.93
N GLU A 26 -4.68 22.13 -33.27
CA GLU A 26 -5.67 22.75 -34.17
C GLU A 26 -6.18 24.08 -33.60
N MET A 27 -6.35 24.15 -32.28
CA MET A 27 -6.76 25.36 -31.57
C MET A 27 -5.60 26.32 -31.24
N ALA A 28 -4.37 26.03 -31.69
CA ALA A 28 -3.15 26.79 -31.36
C ALA A 28 -2.89 26.98 -29.85
N VAL A 29 -3.41 26.09 -28.99
CA VAL A 29 -3.22 26.10 -27.54
C VAL A 29 -2.06 25.18 -27.16
N LYS A 30 -1.08 25.73 -26.41
CA LYS A 30 0.05 24.95 -25.90
C LYS A 30 -0.33 24.23 -24.59
N LEU A 31 -0.36 22.91 -24.62
CA LEU A 31 -0.51 22.08 -23.42
C LEU A 31 0.78 22.06 -22.60
N THR A 32 0.78 22.80 -21.49
CA THR A 32 1.89 22.80 -20.52
C THR A 32 1.85 21.57 -19.61
N ALA A 33 2.93 21.31 -18.86
CA ALA A 33 2.98 20.21 -17.89
C ALA A 33 1.90 20.32 -16.80
N LYS A 34 1.56 21.55 -16.37
CA LYS A 34 0.48 21.80 -15.40
C LYS A 34 -0.87 21.36 -15.95
N ASN A 35 -1.17 21.70 -17.21
CA ASN A 35 -2.43 21.32 -17.84
C ASN A 35 -2.54 19.80 -17.97
N LYS A 36 -1.47 19.12 -18.36
CA LYS A 36 -1.45 17.64 -18.43
C LYS A 36 -1.66 16.98 -17.06
N LYS A 37 -1.09 17.56 -16.00
CA LYS A 37 -1.31 17.09 -14.62
C LYS A 37 -2.76 17.28 -14.22
N PHE A 38 -3.36 18.45 -14.52
CA PHE A 38 -4.75 18.76 -14.25
C PHE A 38 -5.71 17.80 -14.97
N LEU A 39 -5.48 17.56 -16.28
CA LEU A 39 -6.26 16.59 -17.06
C LEU A 39 -6.23 15.20 -16.41
N ARG A 40 -5.09 14.80 -15.85
CA ARG A 40 -4.97 13.51 -15.18
C ARG A 40 -5.65 13.47 -13.82
N SER A 41 -5.47 14.49 -12.99
CA SER A 41 -6.02 14.48 -11.63
C SER A 41 -7.53 14.64 -11.59
N ASP A 42 -8.08 15.42 -12.53
CA ASP A 42 -9.47 15.89 -12.43
C ASP A 42 -10.40 15.16 -13.40
N LEU A 43 -9.87 14.62 -14.51
CA LEU A 43 -10.68 13.94 -15.54
C LEU A 43 -10.42 12.44 -15.64
N ALA A 44 -9.33 11.93 -15.07
CA ALA A 44 -9.01 10.50 -15.12
C ALA A 44 -9.33 9.82 -13.78
N LEU A 45 -9.77 8.57 -13.87
CA LEU A 45 -9.96 7.67 -12.74
C LEU A 45 -8.96 6.52 -12.85
N VAL A 46 -8.57 5.95 -11.72
CA VAL A 46 -7.75 4.74 -11.68
C VAL A 46 -8.68 3.55 -11.87
N ASP A 47 -8.35 2.71 -12.85
CA ASP A 47 -9.10 1.50 -13.20
C ASP A 47 -8.08 0.38 -13.47
N GLU A 48 -8.32 -0.81 -12.94
CA GLU A 48 -7.43 -1.98 -13.08
C GLU A 48 -7.42 -2.55 -14.50
N ALA A 49 -8.51 -2.36 -15.26
CA ALA A 49 -8.63 -2.81 -16.64
C ALA A 49 -8.01 -1.81 -17.65
N ALA A 50 -7.53 -0.64 -17.17
CA ALA A 50 -6.90 0.35 -18.01
C ALA A 50 -5.48 -0.06 -18.43
N GLU A 51 -5.06 0.43 -19.60
CA GLU A 51 -3.69 0.23 -20.08
C GLU A 51 -2.68 0.93 -19.15
N PRO A 52 -1.57 0.25 -18.77
CA PRO A 52 -0.56 0.83 -17.91
C PRO A 52 0.03 2.13 -18.47
N VAL A 53 0.07 3.17 -17.62
CA VAL A 53 0.61 4.48 -17.99
C VAL A 53 2.14 4.42 -18.02
N ILE A 54 2.74 4.91 -19.11
CA ILE A 54 4.19 4.89 -19.31
C ILE A 54 4.75 6.17 -18.72
N ARG A 55 5.62 6.04 -17.72
CA ARG A 55 6.33 7.16 -17.09
C ARG A 55 7.50 7.62 -17.94
N LYS A 56 8.28 6.67 -18.45
CA LYS A 56 9.52 6.95 -19.20
C LYS A 56 9.77 5.90 -20.28
N ILE A 57 10.24 6.35 -21.43
CA ILE A 57 10.66 5.50 -22.54
C ILE A 57 12.17 5.62 -22.68
N HIS A 58 12.86 4.48 -22.59
CA HIS A 58 14.28 4.33 -22.91
C HIS A 58 14.41 3.80 -24.32
N LYS A 59 15.14 4.53 -25.18
CA LYS A 59 15.39 4.08 -26.56
C LYS A 59 16.28 2.84 -26.52
N ALA A 60 15.81 1.73 -27.09
CA ALA A 60 16.67 0.57 -27.32
C ALA A 60 17.85 0.98 -28.21
N ILE A 61 19.07 0.71 -27.74
CA ILE A 61 20.29 1.10 -28.44
C ILE A 61 20.50 0.13 -29.59
N HIS A 62 19.95 0.46 -30.76
CA HIS A 62 20.30 -0.17 -32.03
C HIS A 62 21.32 0.63 -32.85
N LYS A 63 22.00 1.62 -32.27
CA LYS A 63 23.17 2.23 -32.92
C LYS A 63 24.40 2.12 -32.02
N ALA A 64 25.37 1.36 -32.51
CA ALA A 64 26.72 1.29 -31.98
C ALA A 64 27.31 2.70 -31.94
N GLY A 65 27.42 3.25 -30.73
CA GLY A 65 28.05 4.56 -30.51
C GLY A 65 27.27 5.43 -29.51
N LYS A 66 27.77 5.47 -28.27
CA LYS A 66 27.43 6.44 -27.21
C LYS A 66 25.98 6.43 -26.70
N GLY A 67 25.72 5.52 -25.75
CA GLY A 67 24.57 5.59 -24.84
C GLY A 67 24.60 4.39 -23.88
N SER A 68 24.28 4.60 -22.61
CA SER A 68 24.22 3.51 -21.61
C SER A 68 23.13 2.51 -21.99
N LYS A 69 23.50 1.24 -22.15
CA LYS A 69 22.67 0.13 -22.65
C LYS A 69 21.64 -0.27 -21.58
N VAL A 70 20.46 0.37 -21.59
CA VAL A 70 19.35 -0.04 -20.72
C VAL A 70 18.75 -1.33 -21.28
N LYS A 71 18.98 -2.44 -20.58
CA LYS A 71 18.38 -3.75 -20.86
C LYS A 71 17.03 -3.83 -20.15
N ALA A 72 16.12 -4.64 -20.69
CA ALA A 72 14.91 -5.02 -19.97
C ALA A 72 15.27 -5.77 -18.69
N ASP A 73 14.56 -5.41 -17.63
CA ASP A 73 14.69 -5.98 -16.30
C ASP A 73 13.32 -5.88 -15.60
N PRO A 74 12.46 -6.90 -15.79
CA PRO A 74 11.13 -6.92 -15.19
C PRO A 74 11.15 -6.81 -13.67
N LEU A 75 12.17 -7.34 -13.00
CA LEU A 75 12.31 -7.30 -11.55
C LEU A 75 12.41 -5.86 -11.03
N HIS A 76 12.98 -4.95 -11.82
CA HIS A 76 13.15 -3.54 -11.47
C HIS A 76 12.23 -2.61 -12.26
N GLY A 77 11.16 -3.14 -12.87
CA GLY A 77 10.13 -2.35 -13.54
C GLY A 77 10.50 -1.84 -14.93
N LEU A 78 11.49 -2.48 -15.59
CA LEU A 78 11.93 -2.18 -16.95
C LEU A 78 11.39 -3.22 -17.93
N TYR A 79 10.35 -2.87 -18.69
CA TYR A 79 9.67 -3.80 -19.59
C TYR A 79 9.96 -3.50 -21.05
N GLU A 80 10.05 -4.53 -21.89
CA GLU A 80 10.11 -4.33 -23.35
C GLU A 80 8.70 -4.06 -23.89
N ARG A 81 8.54 -2.95 -24.63
CA ARG A 81 7.28 -2.66 -25.34
C ARG A 81 7.59 -2.16 -26.75
N THR A 82 6.73 -2.52 -27.69
CA THR A 82 6.79 -1.95 -29.04
C THR A 82 5.93 -0.69 -29.07
N VAL A 83 6.56 0.48 -29.16
CA VAL A 83 5.87 1.76 -29.28
C VAL A 83 6.12 2.31 -30.68
N LYS A 84 5.05 2.52 -31.46
CA LYS A 84 5.10 3.04 -32.83
C LYS A 84 6.06 2.23 -33.74
N GLY A 85 5.99 0.91 -33.65
CA GLY A 85 6.78 -0.03 -34.46
C GLY A 85 8.25 -0.18 -34.07
N LYS A 86 8.71 0.44 -32.97
CA LYS A 86 10.08 0.33 -32.47
C LYS A 86 10.10 -0.40 -31.12
N LYS A 87 10.99 -1.37 -30.97
CA LYS A 87 11.27 -2.00 -29.67
C LYS A 87 11.96 -0.98 -28.76
N VAL A 88 11.35 -0.70 -27.62
CA VAL A 88 11.87 0.23 -26.60
C VAL A 88 11.71 -0.41 -25.23
N VAL A 89 12.51 0.05 -24.26
CA VAL A 89 12.34 -0.33 -22.85
C VAL A 89 11.53 0.77 -22.19
N VAL A 90 10.48 0.42 -21.47
CA VAL A 90 9.57 1.37 -20.82
C VAL A 90 9.58 1.16 -19.31
N GLU A 91 9.48 2.26 -18.59
CA GLU A 91 9.15 2.29 -17.16
C GLU A 91 7.70 2.73 -17.04
N TYR A 92 6.89 1.93 -16.36
CA TYR A 92 5.53 2.30 -16.01
C TYR A 92 5.50 3.23 -14.81
N GLU A 93 4.39 3.95 -14.69
CA GLU A 93 4.17 4.79 -13.54
C GLU A 93 3.66 3.95 -12.37
N PRO A 94 4.34 3.98 -11.20
CA PRO A 94 3.85 3.27 -10.03
C PRO A 94 2.61 3.96 -9.48
N ASP A 95 1.56 3.18 -9.20
CA ASP A 95 0.49 3.65 -8.34
C ASP A 95 1.02 3.81 -6.91
N THR A 96 0.83 4.98 -6.31
CA THR A 96 1.27 5.26 -4.94
C THR A 96 0.45 4.52 -3.90
N ASN A 97 -0.81 4.19 -4.21
CA ASN A 97 -1.74 3.53 -3.30
C ASN A 97 -1.47 2.02 -3.18
N LEU A 98 -0.79 1.43 -4.17
CA LEU A 98 -0.47 -0.01 -4.24
C LEU A 98 0.97 -0.32 -3.82
N ARG A 99 1.69 0.63 -3.23
CA ARG A 99 3.07 0.41 -2.79
C ARG A 99 3.08 -0.36 -1.48
N ASP A 100 3.91 -1.40 -1.44
CA ASP A 100 4.17 -2.16 -0.22
C ASP A 100 5.67 -2.38 0.00
N SER A 101 6.03 -2.88 1.18
CA SER A 101 7.40 -3.20 1.58
C SER A 101 7.48 -4.60 2.17
N GLU A 102 8.35 -5.42 1.59
CA GLU A 102 8.57 -6.79 2.06
C GLU A 102 9.84 -6.90 2.90
N GLN A 103 9.77 -7.67 3.98
CA GLN A 103 10.95 -8.03 4.79
C GLN A 103 11.52 -9.36 4.30
N VAL A 104 12.58 -9.30 3.50
CA VAL A 104 13.26 -10.49 2.99
C VAL A 104 14.42 -10.87 3.91
N PRO A 105 14.52 -12.14 4.37
CA PRO A 105 15.68 -12.60 5.12
C PRO A 105 16.99 -12.36 4.37
N LEU A 106 18.01 -11.85 5.06
CA LEU A 106 19.31 -11.58 4.44
C LEU A 106 19.98 -12.85 3.87
N LEU A 107 19.68 -14.00 4.47
CA LEU A 107 20.19 -15.32 4.08
C LEU A 107 19.23 -16.10 3.18
N GLU A 108 18.23 -15.43 2.59
CA GLU A 108 17.31 -16.06 1.64
C GLU A 108 18.09 -16.66 0.45
N GLU A 109 17.81 -17.93 0.14
CA GLU A 109 18.42 -18.60 -1.00
C GLU A 109 17.94 -17.96 -2.31
N GLY A 110 18.86 -17.45 -3.13
CA GLY A 110 18.53 -16.69 -4.34
C GLY A 110 18.17 -15.22 -4.09
N GLY A 111 18.23 -14.76 -2.84
CA GLY A 111 18.06 -13.36 -2.45
C GLY A 111 16.67 -12.78 -2.75
N ILE A 112 16.61 -11.46 -2.94
CA ILE A 112 15.35 -10.72 -3.15
C ILE A 112 14.60 -11.23 -4.38
N ALA A 113 15.30 -11.54 -5.47
CA ALA A 113 14.67 -12.00 -6.71
C ALA A 113 13.87 -13.29 -6.51
N ALA A 114 14.47 -14.29 -5.85
CA ALA A 114 13.82 -15.56 -5.57
C ALA A 114 12.61 -15.41 -4.63
N PHE A 115 12.72 -14.53 -3.63
CA PHE A 115 11.59 -14.22 -2.75
C PHE A 115 10.42 -13.59 -3.52
N ILE A 116 10.70 -12.59 -4.36
CA ILE A 116 9.68 -11.90 -5.16
C ILE A 116 8.99 -12.88 -6.13
N GLU A 117 9.75 -13.75 -6.78
CA GLU A 117 9.20 -14.76 -7.69
C GLU A 117 8.28 -15.77 -6.98
N ARG A 118 8.61 -16.16 -5.75
CA ARG A 118 7.86 -17.16 -4.99
C ARG A 118 6.64 -16.58 -4.26
N GLU A 119 6.80 -15.43 -3.62
CA GLU A 119 5.81 -14.91 -2.67
C GLU A 119 5.01 -13.72 -3.23
N VAL A 120 5.54 -12.97 -4.19
CA VAL A 120 4.89 -11.72 -4.67
C VAL A 120 4.25 -11.89 -6.04
N LEU A 121 5.04 -12.32 -7.04
CA LEU A 121 4.56 -12.42 -8.43
C LEU A 121 3.33 -13.32 -8.64
N PRO A 122 3.10 -14.41 -7.87
CA PRO A 122 1.89 -15.21 -8.03
C PRO A 122 0.59 -14.47 -7.70
N TYR A 123 0.65 -13.48 -6.79
CA TYR A 123 -0.51 -12.70 -6.38
C TYR A 123 -0.58 -11.35 -7.10
N THR A 124 0.58 -10.77 -7.39
CA THR A 124 0.70 -9.47 -8.06
C THR A 124 1.68 -9.58 -9.24
N PRO A 125 1.23 -10.08 -10.40
CA PRO A 125 2.10 -10.31 -11.57
C PRO A 125 2.75 -9.04 -12.12
N GLY A 126 2.13 -7.88 -11.87
CA GLY A 126 2.64 -6.57 -12.26
C GLY A 126 3.56 -5.92 -11.22
N ALA A 127 3.95 -6.61 -10.15
CA ALA A 127 4.84 -6.04 -9.15
C ALA A 127 6.30 -5.96 -9.63
N TRP A 128 7.02 -4.95 -9.17
CA TRP A 128 8.46 -4.81 -9.35
C TRP A 128 9.11 -4.15 -8.14
N VAL A 129 10.41 -4.36 -7.99
CA VAL A 129 11.21 -3.87 -6.87
C VAL A 129 11.81 -2.50 -7.20
N ASP A 130 11.66 -1.55 -6.27
CA ASP A 130 12.40 -0.28 -6.31
C ASP A 130 13.78 -0.46 -5.65
N GLY A 131 14.78 -0.78 -6.48
CA GLY A 131 16.16 -1.04 -6.02
C GLY A 131 16.80 0.15 -5.27
N LEU A 132 16.37 1.38 -5.53
CA LEU A 132 16.88 2.57 -4.83
C LEU A 132 16.33 2.69 -3.40
N LYS A 133 15.20 2.05 -3.11
CA LYS A 133 14.56 2.05 -1.79
C LYS A 133 14.81 0.78 -1.00
N THR A 134 15.51 -0.19 -1.59
CA THR A 134 15.89 -1.42 -0.89
C THR A 134 16.94 -1.08 0.17
N GLN A 135 16.67 -1.48 1.42
CA GLN A 135 17.55 -1.22 2.56
C GLN A 135 17.89 -2.52 3.27
N ILE A 136 19.13 -2.62 3.74
CA ILE A 136 19.58 -3.75 4.57
C ILE A 136 19.51 -3.29 6.03
N GLY A 137 18.68 -3.96 6.82
CA GLY A 137 18.52 -3.72 8.24
C GLY A 137 18.76 -4.98 9.07
N TYR A 138 19.09 -4.80 10.34
CA TYR A 138 19.18 -5.87 11.32
C TYR A 138 18.13 -5.62 12.40
N GLU A 139 17.36 -6.65 12.74
CA GLU A 139 16.42 -6.58 13.86
C GLU A 139 17.04 -7.22 15.10
N ILE A 140 17.08 -6.45 16.20
CA ILE A 140 17.44 -6.96 17.52
C ILE A 140 16.17 -7.02 18.35
N SER A 141 15.66 -8.23 18.60
CA SER A 141 14.49 -8.40 19.47
C SER A 141 14.86 -8.15 20.92
N PHE A 142 14.63 -6.92 21.39
CA PHE A 142 14.94 -6.53 22.76
C PHE A 142 14.20 -7.40 23.79
N THR A 143 12.95 -7.74 23.51
CA THR A 143 12.17 -8.63 24.38
C THR A 143 12.83 -10.00 24.47
N ARG A 144 13.25 -10.59 23.35
CA ARG A 144 13.89 -11.91 23.38
C ARG A 144 15.20 -11.93 24.18
N HIS A 145 15.99 -10.87 24.09
CA HIS A 145 17.33 -10.85 24.69
C HIS A 145 17.40 -10.23 26.10
N PHE A 146 16.53 -9.28 26.40
CA PHE A 146 16.60 -8.48 27.63
C PHE A 146 15.35 -8.62 28.52
N TYR A 147 14.25 -9.20 28.03
CA TYR A 147 13.09 -9.43 28.89
C TYR A 147 13.36 -10.62 29.80
N LYS A 148 13.33 -10.34 31.11
CA LYS A 148 13.25 -11.38 32.13
C LYS A 148 11.77 -11.56 32.46
N PRO A 149 11.18 -12.73 32.20
CA PRO A 149 9.82 -13.02 32.60
C PRO A 149 9.65 -12.72 34.09
N VAL A 150 8.71 -11.86 34.44
CA VAL A 150 8.41 -11.59 35.84
C VAL A 150 7.79 -12.88 36.39
N PRO A 151 8.39 -13.52 37.40
CA PRO A 151 7.80 -14.70 37.99
C PRO A 151 6.42 -14.35 38.54
N MET A 152 5.44 -15.23 38.28
CA MET A 152 4.10 -15.04 38.79
C MET A 152 4.13 -14.99 40.33
N ARG A 153 3.38 -14.06 40.93
CA ARG A 153 3.20 -14.01 42.38
C ARG A 153 2.61 -15.33 42.85
N THR A 154 3.03 -15.82 44.01
CA THR A 154 2.52 -17.09 44.54
C THR A 154 1.05 -16.97 44.94
N LEU A 155 0.32 -18.09 44.94
CA LEU A 155 -1.09 -18.11 45.36
C LEU A 155 -1.30 -17.56 46.77
N ASP A 156 -0.35 -17.80 47.68
CA ASP A 156 -0.45 -17.29 49.06
C ASP A 156 -0.25 -15.77 49.14
N GLN A 157 0.63 -15.20 48.31
CA GLN A 157 0.74 -13.75 48.17
C GLN A 157 -0.54 -13.15 47.58
N ILE A 158 -1.13 -13.79 46.57
CA ILE A 158 -2.42 -13.39 45.98
C ILE A 158 -3.53 -13.41 47.03
N LYS A 159 -3.63 -14.49 47.82
CA LYS A 159 -4.60 -14.62 48.92
C LYS A 159 -4.39 -13.53 49.98
N ARG A 160 -3.15 -13.27 50.39
CA ARG A 160 -2.81 -12.26 51.41
C ARG A 160 -3.16 -10.84 50.97
N ILE A 161 -3.02 -10.53 49.68
CA ILE A 161 -3.41 -9.22 49.10
C ILE A 161 -4.94 -9.14 48.91
N SER A 162 -5.60 -10.25 48.57
CA SER A 162 -7.07 -10.30 48.39
C SER A 162 -7.84 -10.18 49.71
N LEU A 163 -7.32 -10.73 50.82
CA LEU A 163 -7.99 -10.76 52.12
C LEU A 163 -8.38 -9.36 52.67
N PRO A 164 -7.47 -8.35 52.68
CA PRO A 164 -7.82 -6.98 53.07
C PRO A 164 -8.85 -6.33 52.13
N LEU A 165 -8.75 -6.59 50.82
CA LEU A 165 -9.63 -6.01 49.80
C LEU A 165 -11.08 -6.52 49.94
N LYS A 166 -11.26 -7.77 50.38
CA LYS A 166 -12.57 -8.36 50.66
C LYS A 166 -13.22 -7.89 51.98
N ARG A 167 -12.53 -7.08 52.81
CA ARG A 167 -13.08 -6.61 54.11
C ARG A 167 -14.10 -5.47 54.01
N LYS A 168 -14.45 -4.95 52.82
CA LYS A 168 -15.66 -4.13 52.63
C LYS A 168 -16.36 -4.52 51.31
N PRO A 169 -17.59 -5.08 51.37
CA PRO A 169 -18.78 -4.22 51.35
C PRO A 169 -19.96 -4.74 52.20
N LYS A 170 -19.73 -5.38 53.36
CA LYS A 170 -20.84 -5.92 54.18
C LYS A 170 -21.78 -4.84 54.78
N GLY A 171 -21.35 -3.58 54.79
CA GLY A 171 -22.16 -2.44 55.27
C GLY A 171 -22.83 -1.62 54.16
N CYS A 172 -22.53 -1.86 52.89
CA CYS A 172 -23.12 -1.08 51.79
C CYS A 172 -24.49 -1.63 51.37
N LEU A 173 -24.63 -2.97 51.33
CA LEU A 173 -25.87 -3.64 50.93
C LEU A 173 -27.02 -3.45 51.94
N LYS A 174 -26.71 -3.33 53.24
CA LYS A 174 -27.73 -3.21 54.32
C LYS A 174 -28.48 -1.87 54.28
N ARG A 175 -27.94 -0.86 53.59
CA ARG A 175 -28.56 0.47 53.40
C ARG A 175 -29.57 0.49 52.26
N LEU A 176 -29.40 -0.42 51.28
CA LEU A 176 -30.29 -0.55 50.12
C LEU A 176 -31.51 -1.43 50.42
N SER A 177 -31.39 -2.43 51.31
CA SER A 177 -32.51 -3.31 51.69
C SER A 177 -33.46 -2.72 52.75
N GLY A 178 -33.23 -1.49 53.22
CA GLY A 178 -33.97 -0.87 54.32
C GLY A 178 -34.99 0.20 53.93
N ARG A 179 -35.28 0.41 52.64
CA ARG A 179 -36.29 1.39 52.20
C ARG A 179 -37.15 0.84 51.06
N ARG A 180 -38.18 0.07 51.42
CA ARG A 180 -39.56 0.19 50.92
C ARG A 180 -40.42 -0.97 51.43
N SER A 181 -41.36 -0.64 52.30
CA SER A 181 -42.71 -1.21 52.34
C SER A 181 -43.55 -0.14 53.04
N ASP A 182 -44.09 0.77 52.26
CA ASP A 182 -45.16 1.66 52.69
C ASP A 182 -46.44 0.82 52.89
N GLU A 183 -47.16 1.17 53.96
CA GLU A 183 -48.62 1.09 54.18
C GLU A 183 -49.39 -0.23 54.03
N GLY A 184 -50.13 -0.56 55.10
CA GLY A 184 -51.11 -1.63 55.17
C GLY A 184 -51.91 -1.64 56.48
N LEU A 185 -52.88 -0.73 56.55
CA LEU A 185 -54.20 -0.81 57.20
C LEU A 185 -54.55 -2.11 57.99
N SER A 186 -54.98 -2.00 59.26
CA SER A 186 -56.17 -2.69 59.81
C SER A 186 -56.50 -2.25 61.26
N ASP A 187 -57.67 -1.62 61.39
CA ASP A 187 -58.69 -1.62 62.47
C ASP A 187 -58.29 -1.82 63.95
N VAL A 188 -58.50 -0.78 64.78
CA VAL A 188 -59.58 -0.64 65.82
C VAL A 188 -59.73 0.84 66.18
#